data_AF-A0AAX6GPE3-F1
#
_entry.id   AF-A0AAX6GPE3-F1
#
_cell.length_a   1.000
_cell.length_b   1.000
_cell.length_c   1.000
_cell.angle_alpha   90.00
_cell.angle_beta   90.00
_cell.angle_gamma   90.00
#
_symmetry.space_group_name_H-M   'P 1'
#
loop_
_entity.id
_entity.type
_entity.pdbx_description
1 polymer ?
#
loop_
_entity_poly.entity_id
_entity_poly.type
_entity_poly.pdbx_seq_one_letter_code
_entity_poly.pdbx_strand_id
1 'polypeptide(L)'
;MADAEPSIGGVSDLRNASDPEPDTGTADPKGSSVEAEADPSAERSKALKGEGSRTFTMRELLTELKEDANGDEANDGDSRTPSTVASFSQDSSHQQQFSQNDISMDLINNITGVDEEGRSRQKILTFAAKRYANAIERNPDDHDAYYNWALVLQESADSLGSDSSSSSKDALLQEACKKYDEATRLCPTLYDAFYNWAIAISDRAKIRGRTKEAEELWKQATQKYEKAVQLNWNTPQALNNWGLALQELSAIVPVREKQTIVRTAISKFRAAIQLQFDFHRAIYNLGTVLYGLAEDTLRLGRPVNAKEVSPNELYSLSAIYIVAAHALKPNYSVYRSALGLVRSMLPLPYLKVGYLTAPPAKNPIAPHTDWERSQFVLNHEGLQQVTKADKLLVRHSSGRLQGSPQVDSSVIKVDVPDIVSVAACADLTLPPGAGLCIDTIHGPVFLVADTWESLDGWLDAIRLVYTIYARGKSDVLAGVVTG
;
A
#
# COMPACT_ATOMS: atom_id res chain seq x y z
N MET A 1 6.25 54.36 12.87
CA MET A 1 5.75 55.70 13.21
C MET A 1 5.30 56.34 11.90
N ALA A 2 4.02 56.72 11.82
CA ALA A 2 3.21 57.07 10.64
C ALA A 2 2.83 55.84 9.77
N ASP A 3 1.66 55.22 9.88
CA ASP A 3 0.25 55.69 9.72
C ASP A 3 -0.08 56.23 8.33
N ALA A 4 -0.91 55.49 7.58
CA ALA A 4 -2.21 55.97 7.07
C ALA A 4 -2.79 54.99 6.02
N GLU A 5 -3.90 54.33 6.35
CA GLU A 5 -4.93 53.96 5.38
C GLU A 5 -5.67 55.22 4.88
N PRO A 6 -6.47 55.10 3.81
CA PRO A 6 -7.88 55.41 4.04
C PRO A 6 -8.88 54.44 3.41
N SER A 7 -9.98 54.29 4.14
CA SER A 7 -11.24 53.63 3.82
C SER A 7 -12.08 54.42 2.81
N ILE A 8 -12.83 53.71 1.95
CA ILE A 8 -14.00 54.17 1.16
C ILE A 8 -15.06 53.05 1.33
N GLY A 9 -16.16 53.24 2.09
CA GLY A 9 -17.47 53.75 1.61
C GLY A 9 -18.03 52.92 0.44
N GLY A 10 -19.16 52.22 0.44
CA GLY A 10 -20.44 52.36 1.13
C GLY A 10 -21.57 52.26 0.08
N VAL A 11 -22.56 51.41 0.36
CA VAL A 11 -23.99 51.45 -0.10
C VAL A 11 -24.33 50.99 -1.53
N SER A 12 -25.10 49.89 -1.67
CA SER A 12 -26.57 49.94 -1.94
C SER A 12 -27.15 48.61 -2.49
N ASP A 13 -28.15 48.11 -1.76
CA ASP A 13 -29.35 47.32 -2.10
C ASP A 13 -29.61 46.84 -3.55
N LEU A 14 -30.24 45.64 -3.67
CA LEU A 14 -31.59 45.44 -4.26
C LEU A 14 -32.01 43.94 -4.31
N ARG A 15 -33.09 43.62 -3.56
CA ARG A 15 -34.31 42.85 -3.91
C ARG A 15 -34.31 41.32 -4.16
N ASN A 16 -34.98 40.64 -3.21
CA ASN A 16 -36.15 39.72 -3.31
C ASN A 16 -36.60 39.17 -4.68
N ALA A 17 -36.80 37.84 -4.73
CA ALA A 17 -38.04 37.12 -5.12
C ALA A 17 -37.83 35.60 -4.88
N SER A 18 -38.50 34.95 -3.91
CA SER A 18 -39.84 34.33 -3.97
C SER A 18 -39.85 32.91 -4.59
N ASP A 19 -40.19 31.93 -3.74
CA ASP A 19 -40.52 30.52 -4.04
C ASP A 19 -41.67 30.34 -5.04
N PRO A 20 -41.90 29.11 -5.51
CA PRO A 20 -43.00 28.33 -4.90
C PRO A 20 -42.78 26.81 -4.82
N GLU A 21 -43.30 26.17 -3.76
CA GLU A 21 -43.78 24.77 -3.79
C GLU A 21 -45.17 24.72 -4.48
N PRO A 22 -45.70 23.54 -4.90
CA PRO A 22 -46.47 22.75 -3.94
C PRO A 22 -46.47 21.22 -4.15
N ASP A 23 -46.83 20.55 -3.05
CA ASP A 23 -47.89 19.54 -2.92
C ASP A 23 -47.55 18.05 -2.72
N THR A 24 -48.27 17.52 -1.73
CA THR A 24 -48.27 16.19 -1.16
C THR A 24 -49.38 15.32 -1.75
N GLY A 25 -49.13 14.02 -1.94
CA GLY A 25 -50.18 13.06 -2.30
C GLY A 25 -49.77 11.60 -2.08
N THR A 26 -50.34 10.99 -1.04
CA THR A 26 -50.26 9.59 -0.62
C THR A 26 -51.16 8.65 -1.44
N ALA A 27 -50.72 7.42 -1.78
CA ALA A 27 -51.53 6.18 -1.82
C ALA A 27 -50.69 4.91 -2.16
N ASP A 28 -50.70 3.91 -1.26
CA ASP A 28 -50.27 2.51 -1.48
C ASP A 28 -51.42 1.64 -2.13
N PRO A 29 -51.38 0.28 -2.14
CA PRO A 29 -50.77 -0.58 -3.15
C PRO A 29 -51.74 -1.64 -3.74
N LYS A 30 -51.43 -2.23 -4.91
CA LYS A 30 -51.97 -3.51 -5.44
C LYS A 30 -50.87 -4.10 -6.35
N GLY A 31 -50.50 -5.38 -6.39
CA GLY A 31 -51.18 -6.63 -6.03
C GLY A 31 -51.12 -7.59 -7.24
N SER A 32 -50.71 -8.84 -7.00
CA SER A 32 -50.58 -10.03 -7.90
C SER A 32 -49.25 -10.18 -8.67
N SER A 33 -48.43 -11.25 -8.58
CA SER A 33 -48.56 -12.72 -8.37
C SER A 33 -48.97 -13.54 -9.59
N VAL A 34 -48.00 -14.28 -10.21
CA VAL A 34 -48.11 -15.59 -10.90
C VAL A 34 -46.67 -16.17 -10.96
N GLU A 35 -46.27 -17.20 -10.18
CA GLU A 35 -46.27 -18.66 -10.45
C GLU A 35 -45.60 -19.06 -11.79
N ALA A 36 -44.42 -19.72 -11.82
CA ALA A 36 -44.03 -21.10 -11.46
C ALA A 36 -44.24 -22.13 -12.60
N GLU A 37 -43.15 -22.76 -13.07
CA GLU A 37 -43.01 -24.12 -13.66
C GLU A 37 -41.49 -24.34 -13.93
N ALA A 38 -40.74 -25.17 -13.20
CA ALA A 38 -40.65 -26.65 -13.11
C ALA A 38 -39.81 -27.32 -14.25
N ASP A 39 -38.55 -27.65 -13.89
CA ASP A 39 -37.67 -28.85 -14.12
C ASP A 39 -38.06 -29.90 -15.21
N PRO A 40 -37.18 -30.82 -15.73
CA PRO A 40 -35.88 -31.26 -15.18
C PRO A 40 -34.77 -31.69 -16.18
N SER A 41 -33.54 -31.86 -15.70
CA SER A 41 -32.74 -33.07 -15.99
C SER A 41 -31.51 -33.18 -15.08
N ALA A 42 -31.61 -34.12 -14.14
CA ALA A 42 -30.51 -34.67 -13.37
C ALA A 42 -29.50 -35.43 -14.26
N GLU A 43 -28.23 -35.45 -13.87
CA GLU A 43 -27.60 -36.67 -13.35
C GLU A 43 -26.16 -36.46 -12.83
N ARG A 44 -26.00 -36.86 -11.56
CA ARG A 44 -24.88 -37.65 -10.99
C ARG A 44 -23.46 -37.07 -11.02
N SER A 45 -22.97 -36.61 -9.86
CA SER A 45 -22.21 -37.42 -8.86
C SER A 45 -20.69 -37.29 -9.07
N LYS A 46 -19.79 -37.20 -8.09
CA LYS A 46 -19.78 -37.47 -6.65
C LYS A 46 -18.39 -37.02 -6.16
N ALA A 47 -18.28 -36.55 -4.89
CA ALA A 47 -17.26 -36.92 -3.88
C ALA A 47 -15.76 -36.96 -4.25
N LEU A 48 -14.77 -36.59 -3.44
CA LEU A 48 -14.59 -36.30 -2.01
C LEU A 48 -13.10 -35.91 -1.84
N LYS A 49 -12.82 -35.04 -0.85
CA LYS A 49 -11.65 -35.02 0.08
C LYS A 49 -10.25 -35.44 -0.40
N GLY A 50 -9.25 -34.70 0.07
CA GLY A 50 -7.99 -35.30 0.51
C GLY A 50 -6.79 -34.37 0.52
N GLU A 51 -6.26 -34.13 1.72
CA GLU A 51 -5.08 -33.34 2.06
C GLU A 51 -3.77 -33.80 1.38
N GLY A 52 -2.75 -32.92 1.38
CA GLY A 52 -1.39 -33.36 1.72
C GLY A 52 -0.23 -32.92 0.81
N SER A 53 0.40 -31.82 1.21
CA SER A 53 1.86 -31.57 1.32
C SER A 53 2.83 -32.01 0.20
N ARG A 54 3.57 -31.02 -0.36
CA ARG A 54 4.96 -31.23 -0.79
C ARG A 54 5.83 -29.97 -0.55
N THR A 55 7.08 -30.23 -0.14
CA THR A 55 8.13 -29.28 0.29
C THR A 55 9.00 -28.74 -0.87
N PHE A 56 9.41 -27.46 -0.73
CA PHE A 56 9.99 -26.52 -1.70
C PHE A 56 11.52 -26.62 -1.96
N THR A 57 11.99 -25.96 -3.03
CA THR A 57 13.41 -25.71 -3.36
C THR A 57 13.79 -24.21 -3.34
N MET A 58 15.04 -23.85 -3.02
CA MET A 58 15.49 -22.44 -2.82
C MET A 58 15.35 -21.49 -4.02
N ARG A 59 15.00 -22.00 -5.21
CA ARG A 59 14.65 -21.20 -6.39
C ARG A 59 13.18 -20.75 -6.34
N GLU A 60 12.29 -21.53 -5.72
CA GLU A 60 10.87 -21.21 -5.47
C GLU A 60 10.71 -20.18 -4.32
N LEU A 61 11.65 -20.15 -3.36
CA LEU A 61 11.65 -19.20 -2.23
C LEU A 61 12.15 -17.77 -2.58
N LEU A 62 12.81 -17.59 -3.73
CA LEU A 62 13.24 -16.27 -4.22
C LEU A 62 12.25 -15.68 -5.24
N THR A 63 11.45 -16.51 -5.91
CA THR A 63 10.27 -16.07 -6.69
C THR A 63 9.14 -15.58 -5.78
N GLU A 64 8.99 -16.14 -4.58
CA GLU A 64 7.98 -15.73 -3.58
C GLU A 64 8.19 -14.34 -2.93
N LEU A 65 9.28 -13.62 -3.23
CA LEU A 65 9.40 -12.18 -2.90
C LEU A 65 8.99 -11.27 -4.07
N LYS A 66 8.80 -11.82 -5.28
CA LYS A 66 8.27 -11.11 -6.46
C LYS A 66 6.78 -11.40 -6.69
N GLU A 67 6.24 -12.50 -6.14
CA GLU A 67 4.85 -12.97 -6.39
C GLU A 67 3.94 -12.88 -5.13
N ASP A 68 3.32 -11.72 -4.88
CA ASP A 68 2.04 -11.54 -4.12
C ASP A 68 1.43 -10.20 -4.61
N ALA A 69 1.49 -9.98 -5.91
CA ALA A 69 0.82 -8.86 -6.55
C ALA A 69 -0.08 -9.40 -7.67
N ASN A 70 -1.00 -10.30 -7.32
CA ASN A 70 -2.40 -10.37 -7.80
C ASN A 70 -3.01 -11.78 -7.70
N GLY A 71 -4.28 -11.79 -7.26
CA GLY A 71 -5.23 -12.89 -7.07
C GLY A 71 -6.12 -12.51 -5.87
N ASP A 72 -7.42 -12.24 -5.96
CA ASP A 72 -8.51 -12.95 -6.67
C ASP A 72 -9.64 -11.96 -7.08
N GLU A 73 -10.11 -11.95 -8.33
CA GLU A 73 -11.31 -12.60 -8.95
C GLU A 73 -12.71 -12.05 -8.59
N ALA A 74 -13.46 -11.56 -9.60
CA ALA A 74 -14.73 -12.15 -10.08
C ALA A 74 -15.44 -11.32 -11.20
N ASN A 75 -15.56 -11.94 -12.39
CA ASN A 75 -16.69 -12.06 -13.34
C ASN A 75 -17.65 -10.89 -13.67
N ASP A 76 -17.82 -10.53 -14.95
CA ASP A 76 -18.94 -10.93 -15.85
C ASP A 76 -18.96 -10.06 -17.15
N GLY A 77 -19.32 -10.60 -18.31
CA GLY A 77 -19.53 -9.79 -19.53
C GLY A 77 -19.36 -10.50 -20.88
N ASP A 78 -20.39 -11.21 -21.30
CA ASP A 78 -20.62 -11.70 -22.67
C ASP A 78 -20.80 -10.52 -23.66
N SER A 79 -20.22 -10.59 -24.87
CA SER A 79 -20.89 -10.19 -26.13
C SER A 79 -19.98 -10.19 -27.37
N ARG A 80 -20.67 -10.41 -28.49
CA ARG A 80 -20.22 -10.76 -29.83
C ARG A 80 -19.66 -9.57 -30.63
N THR A 81 -18.88 -9.94 -31.64
CA THR A 81 -18.43 -9.13 -32.79
C THR A 81 -19.56 -8.40 -33.50
N PRO A 82 -19.25 -7.25 -34.14
CA PRO A 82 -19.16 -7.33 -35.60
C PRO A 82 -17.97 -6.55 -36.20
N SER A 83 -17.49 -7.10 -37.31
CA SER A 83 -16.53 -6.56 -38.25
C SER A 83 -17.06 -5.33 -39.00
N THR A 84 -16.20 -4.34 -39.22
CA THR A 84 -16.33 -3.42 -40.35
C THR A 84 -14.97 -2.92 -40.83
N VAL A 85 -14.87 -2.80 -42.15
CA VAL A 85 -13.68 -2.56 -42.98
C VAL A 85 -13.54 -1.08 -43.31
N ALA A 86 -12.33 -0.51 -43.23
CA ALA A 86 -11.78 0.55 -44.12
C ALA A 86 -10.38 0.93 -43.61
N SER A 87 -9.29 0.66 -44.34
CA SER A 87 -8.71 1.34 -45.52
C SER A 87 -7.66 2.41 -45.16
N PHE A 88 -6.40 1.96 -45.22
CA PHE A 88 -5.14 2.59 -45.65
C PHE A 88 -4.91 4.10 -45.48
N SER A 89 -3.79 4.43 -44.82
CA SER A 89 -2.55 4.94 -45.47
C SER A 89 -1.45 5.18 -44.42
N GLN A 90 -0.36 4.40 -44.41
CA GLN A 90 0.87 4.78 -43.69
C GLN A 90 2.11 3.92 -44.06
N ASP A 91 2.65 4.10 -45.27
CA ASP A 91 3.73 3.25 -45.81
C ASP A 91 5.13 3.46 -45.17
N SER A 92 5.31 4.49 -44.33
CA SER A 92 6.59 4.78 -43.68
C SER A 92 6.73 4.19 -42.27
N SER A 93 5.63 4.05 -41.52
CA SER A 93 5.61 3.41 -40.20
C SER A 93 5.70 1.88 -40.31
N HIS A 94 5.17 1.29 -41.38
CA HIS A 94 5.25 -0.15 -41.62
C HIS A 94 6.69 -0.68 -41.74
N GLN A 95 7.59 0.01 -42.45
CA GLN A 95 8.98 -0.45 -42.59
C GLN A 95 9.75 -0.42 -41.25
N GLN A 96 9.55 0.60 -40.43
CA GLN A 96 10.19 0.67 -39.11
C GLN A 96 9.61 -0.36 -38.13
N GLN A 97 8.29 -0.58 -38.14
CA GLN A 97 7.67 -1.61 -37.32
C GLN A 97 8.09 -3.02 -37.73
N PHE A 98 8.22 -3.30 -39.03
CA PHE A 98 8.76 -4.58 -39.53
C PHE A 98 10.18 -4.83 -39.01
N SER A 99 11.06 -3.84 -39.09
CA SER A 99 12.44 -3.97 -38.59
C SER A 99 12.49 -4.17 -37.08
N GLN A 100 11.63 -3.51 -36.30
CA GLN A 100 11.56 -3.70 -34.84
C GLN A 100 10.98 -5.06 -34.45
N ASN A 101 9.99 -5.54 -35.19
CA ASN A 101 9.41 -6.87 -35.01
C ASN A 101 10.47 -7.97 -35.24
N ASP A 102 11.32 -7.79 -36.25
CA ASP A 102 12.41 -8.70 -36.58
C ASP A 102 13.43 -8.78 -35.43
N ILE A 103 13.85 -7.63 -34.88
CA ILE A 103 14.74 -7.56 -33.71
C ILE A 103 14.15 -8.29 -32.50
N SER A 104 12.87 -8.04 -32.20
CA SER A 104 12.16 -8.69 -31.08
C SER A 104 12.13 -10.22 -31.25
N MET A 105 11.87 -10.68 -32.48
CA MET A 105 11.83 -12.10 -32.80
C MET A 105 13.19 -12.76 -32.72
N ASP A 106 14.25 -12.11 -33.22
CA ASP A 106 15.63 -12.60 -33.13
C ASP A 106 16.08 -12.74 -31.68
N LEU A 107 15.79 -11.74 -30.85
CA LEU A 107 16.11 -11.80 -29.42
C LEU A 107 15.46 -13.00 -28.74
N ILE A 108 14.17 -13.25 -28.99
CA ILE A 108 13.44 -14.39 -28.42
C ILE A 108 13.95 -15.74 -28.95
N ASN A 109 14.26 -15.84 -30.24
CA ASN A 109 14.75 -17.08 -30.85
C ASN A 109 16.13 -17.48 -30.33
N ASN A 110 16.96 -16.51 -29.93
CA ASN A 110 18.31 -16.73 -29.43
C ASN A 110 18.36 -17.19 -27.96
N ILE A 111 17.22 -17.25 -27.27
CA ILE A 111 17.15 -17.72 -25.89
C ILE A 111 17.14 -19.25 -25.86
N THR A 112 18.07 -19.84 -25.11
CA THR A 112 18.09 -21.28 -24.85
C THR A 112 17.65 -21.57 -23.42
N GLY A 113 16.59 -22.37 -23.27
CA GLY A 113 16.16 -22.85 -21.95
C GLY A 113 17.24 -23.72 -21.29
N VAL A 114 17.47 -23.50 -20.00
CA VAL A 114 18.49 -24.20 -19.20
C VAL A 114 18.12 -25.65 -18.87
N ASP A 115 16.83 -25.96 -18.84
CA ASP A 115 16.25 -27.27 -18.57
C ASP A 115 15.12 -27.60 -19.57
N GLU A 116 14.53 -28.79 -19.47
CA GLU A 116 13.44 -29.21 -20.37
C GLU A 116 12.19 -28.33 -20.24
N GLU A 117 11.87 -27.91 -19.01
CA GLU A 117 10.75 -27.03 -18.74
C GLU A 117 10.99 -25.64 -19.33
N GLY A 118 12.16 -25.04 -19.09
CA GLY A 118 12.57 -23.76 -19.66
C GLY A 118 12.65 -23.80 -21.18
N ARG A 119 13.09 -24.91 -21.79
CA ARG A 119 13.04 -25.08 -23.26
C ARG A 119 11.61 -25.14 -23.77
N SER A 120 10.71 -25.79 -23.03
CA SER A 120 9.29 -25.87 -23.39
C SER A 120 8.60 -24.51 -23.25
N ARG A 121 8.85 -23.81 -22.15
CA ARG A 121 8.41 -22.41 -21.92
C ARG A 121 8.92 -21.51 -23.04
N GLN A 122 10.20 -21.58 -23.38
CA GLN A 122 10.76 -20.75 -24.44
C GLN A 122 10.10 -21.00 -25.80
N LYS A 123 9.82 -22.26 -26.17
CA LYS A 123 9.08 -22.58 -27.41
C LYS A 123 7.68 -21.97 -27.41
N ILE A 124 6.99 -22.00 -26.27
CA ILE A 124 5.66 -21.40 -26.11
C ILE A 124 5.75 -19.88 -26.28
N LEU A 125 6.72 -19.23 -25.64
CA LEU A 125 6.94 -17.78 -25.76
C LEU A 125 7.29 -17.37 -27.19
N THR A 126 8.17 -18.12 -27.87
CA THR A 126 8.49 -17.90 -29.28
C THR A 126 7.25 -18.05 -30.17
N PHE A 127 6.41 -19.05 -29.92
CA PHE A 127 5.17 -19.23 -30.68
C PHE A 127 4.19 -18.08 -30.43
N ALA A 128 4.00 -17.66 -29.18
CA ALA A 128 3.15 -16.54 -28.81
C ALA A 128 3.62 -15.23 -29.47
N ALA A 129 4.93 -14.93 -29.41
CA ALA A 129 5.52 -13.76 -30.07
C ALA A 129 5.23 -13.75 -31.57
N LYS A 130 5.38 -14.89 -32.27
CA LYS A 130 5.02 -15.00 -33.70
C LYS A 130 3.55 -14.72 -33.96
N ARG A 131 2.65 -15.17 -33.09
CA ARG A 131 1.21 -14.90 -33.25
C ARG A 131 0.90 -13.42 -33.08
N TYR A 132 1.49 -12.74 -32.10
CA TYR A 132 1.28 -11.31 -31.89
C TYR A 132 1.92 -10.47 -32.98
N ALA A 133 3.12 -10.83 -33.44
CA ALA A 133 3.75 -10.19 -34.61
C ALA A 133 2.83 -10.24 -35.83
N ASN A 134 2.26 -11.42 -36.12
CA ASN A 134 1.37 -11.62 -37.25
C ASN A 134 -0.02 -10.98 -37.04
N ALA A 135 -0.49 -10.85 -35.80
CA ALA A 135 -1.70 -10.09 -35.48
C ALA A 135 -1.51 -8.60 -35.78
N ILE A 136 -0.36 -8.02 -35.39
CA ILE A 136 0.01 -6.63 -35.68
C ILE A 136 0.20 -6.38 -37.18
N GLU A 137 0.80 -7.33 -37.92
CA GLU A 137 0.88 -7.24 -39.39
C GLU A 137 -0.49 -7.15 -40.06
N ARG A 138 -1.50 -7.84 -39.50
CA ARG A 138 -2.88 -7.80 -40.01
C ARG A 138 -3.65 -6.59 -39.52
N ASN A 139 -3.42 -6.17 -38.29
CA ASN A 139 -4.06 -5.04 -37.64
C ASN A 139 -3.05 -4.23 -36.82
N PRO A 140 -2.42 -3.20 -37.42
CA PRO A 140 -1.45 -2.35 -36.74
C PRO A 140 -2.02 -1.51 -35.60
N ASP A 141 -3.35 -1.40 -35.49
CA ASP A 141 -4.03 -0.64 -34.43
C ASP A 141 -4.49 -1.55 -33.28
N ASP A 142 -4.10 -2.84 -33.28
CA ASP A 142 -4.40 -3.79 -32.21
C ASP A 142 -3.52 -3.57 -30.98
N HIS A 143 -3.96 -2.66 -30.09
CA HIS A 143 -3.26 -2.36 -28.84
C HIS A 143 -3.07 -3.59 -27.93
N ASP A 144 -3.99 -4.55 -27.94
CA ASP A 144 -3.91 -5.77 -27.13
C ASP A 144 -2.81 -6.68 -27.64
N ALA A 145 -2.61 -6.77 -28.96
CA ALA A 145 -1.49 -7.50 -29.53
C ALA A 145 -0.14 -6.89 -29.14
N TYR A 146 0.00 -5.57 -29.13
CA TYR A 146 1.20 -4.89 -28.64
C TYR A 146 1.44 -5.14 -27.14
N TYR A 147 0.40 -4.96 -26.32
CA TYR A 147 0.46 -5.19 -24.88
C TYR A 147 0.88 -6.62 -24.54
N ASN A 148 0.21 -7.62 -25.13
CA ASN A 148 0.51 -9.02 -24.86
C ASN A 148 1.88 -9.45 -25.41
N TRP A 149 2.34 -8.86 -26.52
CA TRP A 149 3.70 -9.13 -26.98
C TRP A 149 4.76 -8.55 -26.02
N ALA A 150 4.51 -7.37 -25.45
CA ALA A 150 5.37 -6.80 -24.43
C ALA A 150 5.52 -7.72 -23.21
N LEU A 151 4.41 -8.32 -22.75
CA LEU A 151 4.41 -9.32 -21.68
C LEU A 151 5.26 -10.55 -22.04
N VAL A 152 5.12 -11.07 -23.27
CA VAL A 152 5.94 -12.21 -23.74
C VAL A 152 7.43 -11.87 -23.73
N LEU A 153 7.80 -10.64 -24.11
CA LEU A 153 9.20 -10.17 -24.09
C LEU A 153 9.74 -10.05 -22.65
N GLN A 154 8.94 -9.56 -21.70
CA GLN A 154 9.32 -9.53 -20.28
C GLN A 154 9.48 -10.94 -19.71
N GLU A 155 8.53 -11.82 -19.95
CA GLU A 155 8.59 -13.22 -19.50
C GLU A 155 9.80 -13.96 -20.11
N SER A 156 10.15 -13.64 -21.36
CA SER A 156 11.37 -14.14 -22.00
C SER A 156 12.63 -13.61 -21.30
N ALA A 157 12.62 -12.35 -20.87
CA ALA A 157 13.74 -11.76 -20.12
C ALA A 157 13.88 -12.37 -18.72
N ASP A 158 12.78 -12.68 -18.04
CA ASP A 158 12.78 -13.30 -16.71
C ASP A 158 13.15 -14.79 -16.76
N SER A 159 12.77 -15.49 -17.84
CA SER A 159 13.16 -16.89 -18.09
C SER A 159 14.67 -17.07 -18.28
N LEU A 160 15.40 -16.01 -18.62
CA LEU A 160 16.85 -16.06 -18.70
C LEU A 160 17.46 -16.25 -17.31
N GLY A 161 18.23 -17.32 -17.12
CA GLY A 161 18.90 -17.63 -15.86
C GLY A 161 19.85 -16.52 -15.39
N SER A 162 20.28 -16.56 -14.13
CA SER A 162 21.20 -15.57 -13.55
C SER A 162 22.55 -15.47 -14.27
N ASP A 163 22.95 -16.53 -14.99
CA ASP A 163 24.21 -16.60 -15.76
C ASP A 163 24.12 -15.97 -17.15
N SER A 164 22.92 -15.60 -17.60
CA SER A 164 22.74 -14.93 -18.89
C SER A 164 23.30 -13.50 -18.84
N SER A 165 23.83 -13.01 -19.97
CA SER A 165 24.33 -11.65 -20.08
C SER A 165 23.22 -10.65 -19.74
N SER A 166 23.49 -9.76 -18.80
CA SER A 166 22.60 -8.64 -18.45
C SER A 166 22.22 -7.79 -19.67
N SER A 167 23.06 -7.79 -20.71
CA SER A 167 22.79 -7.13 -22.00
C SER A 167 21.63 -7.77 -22.76
N SER A 168 21.47 -9.10 -22.74
CA SER A 168 20.38 -9.77 -23.46
C SER A 168 19.03 -9.54 -22.77
N LYS A 169 19.04 -9.57 -21.42
CA LYS A 169 17.87 -9.20 -20.60
C LYS A 169 17.43 -7.75 -20.86
N ASP A 170 18.38 -6.81 -20.81
CA ASP A 170 18.09 -5.40 -21.07
C ASP A 170 17.54 -5.16 -22.48
N ALA A 171 18.08 -5.85 -23.50
CA ALA A 171 17.57 -5.74 -24.88
C ALA A 171 16.10 -6.20 -25.00
N LEU A 172 15.73 -7.34 -24.39
CA LEU A 172 14.35 -7.82 -24.36
C LEU A 172 13.42 -6.85 -23.63
N LEU A 173 13.85 -6.34 -22.47
CA LEU A 173 13.08 -5.36 -21.70
C LEU A 173 12.94 -4.03 -22.45
N GLN A 174 13.96 -3.62 -23.22
CA GLN A 174 13.90 -2.43 -24.06
C GLN A 174 12.89 -2.58 -25.19
N GLU A 175 12.85 -3.73 -25.86
CA GLU A 175 11.81 -4.01 -26.87
C GLU A 175 10.42 -4.09 -26.22
N ALA A 176 10.29 -4.70 -25.04
CA ALA A 176 9.03 -4.70 -24.29
C ALA A 176 8.54 -3.27 -24.00
N CYS A 177 9.43 -2.37 -23.58
CA CYS A 177 9.10 -0.97 -23.36
C CYS A 177 8.56 -0.29 -24.64
N LYS A 178 9.12 -0.58 -25.82
CA LYS A 178 8.62 -0.03 -27.09
C LYS A 178 7.22 -0.56 -27.41
N LYS A 179 6.97 -1.85 -27.17
CA LYS A 179 5.63 -2.44 -27.38
C LYS A 179 4.59 -1.85 -26.42
N TYR A 180 4.95 -1.60 -25.16
CA TYR A 180 4.07 -0.88 -24.24
C TYR A 180 3.80 0.56 -24.67
N ASP A 181 4.83 1.27 -25.15
CA ASP A 181 4.66 2.63 -25.67
C ASP A 181 3.62 2.66 -26.80
N GLU A 182 3.73 1.76 -27.78
CA GLU A 182 2.75 1.63 -28.85
C GLU A 182 1.35 1.24 -28.34
N ALA A 183 1.25 0.29 -27.41
CA ALA A 183 -0.04 -0.09 -26.81
C ALA A 183 -0.72 1.10 -26.12
N THR A 184 0.05 1.90 -25.36
CA THR A 184 -0.47 3.09 -24.68
C THR A 184 -0.73 4.28 -25.62
N ARG A 185 -0.04 4.36 -26.75
CA ARG A 185 -0.32 5.34 -27.81
C ARG A 185 -1.66 5.05 -28.46
N LEU A 186 -1.96 3.78 -28.74
CA LEU A 186 -3.22 3.32 -29.32
C LEU A 186 -4.37 3.38 -28.30
N CYS A 187 -4.10 3.05 -27.03
CA CYS A 187 -5.06 3.10 -25.94
C CYS A 187 -4.48 3.83 -24.70
N PRO A 188 -4.64 5.16 -24.61
CA PRO A 188 -4.07 5.97 -23.52
C PRO A 188 -4.68 5.72 -22.13
N THR A 189 -5.74 4.90 -22.06
CA THR A 189 -6.44 4.52 -20.84
C THR A 189 -6.13 3.08 -20.41
N LEU A 190 -5.23 2.37 -21.10
CA LEU A 190 -4.86 1.00 -20.77
C LEU A 190 -3.97 0.96 -19.53
N TYR A 191 -4.60 0.86 -18.35
CA TYR A 191 -3.96 0.79 -17.04
C TYR A 191 -2.83 -0.25 -16.98
N ASP A 192 -3.12 -1.49 -17.41
CA ASP A 192 -2.19 -2.61 -17.27
C ASP A 192 -0.91 -2.41 -18.11
N ALA A 193 -1.01 -1.74 -19.26
CA ALA A 193 0.15 -1.40 -20.06
C ALA A 193 1.05 -0.38 -19.35
N PHE A 194 0.49 0.68 -18.74
CA PHE A 194 1.29 1.63 -17.96
C PHE A 194 1.95 0.97 -16.74
N TYR A 195 1.21 0.11 -16.03
CA TYR A 195 1.70 -0.59 -14.85
C TYR A 195 2.86 -1.55 -15.20
N ASN A 196 2.67 -2.43 -16.19
CA ASN A 196 3.69 -3.40 -16.58
C ASN A 196 4.88 -2.75 -17.30
N TRP A 197 4.65 -1.64 -18.01
CA TRP A 197 5.73 -0.82 -18.55
C TRP A 197 6.61 -0.23 -17.45
N ALA A 198 6.01 0.28 -16.36
CA ALA A 198 6.76 0.76 -15.21
C ALA A 198 7.62 -0.34 -14.58
N ILE A 199 7.11 -1.58 -14.51
CA ILE A 199 7.88 -2.76 -14.06
C ILE A 199 9.06 -3.03 -15.00
N ALA A 200 8.84 -3.04 -16.32
CA ALA A 200 9.90 -3.26 -17.31
C ALA A 200 11.03 -2.23 -17.17
N ILE A 201 10.67 -0.95 -17.04
CA ILE A 201 11.64 0.14 -16.83
C ILE A 201 12.38 -0.03 -15.50
N SER A 202 11.68 -0.42 -14.43
CA SER A 202 12.28 -0.67 -13.11
C SER A 202 13.33 -1.78 -13.17
N ASP A 203 13.04 -2.87 -13.88
CA ASP A 203 13.99 -3.98 -14.02
C ASP A 203 15.20 -3.60 -14.89
N ARG A 204 15.02 -2.75 -15.91
CA ARG A 204 16.16 -2.12 -16.63
C ARG A 204 17.00 -1.22 -15.73
N ALA A 205 16.36 -0.42 -14.87
CA ALA A 205 17.05 0.44 -13.91
C ALA A 205 17.93 -0.39 -12.95
N LYS A 206 17.41 -1.52 -12.45
CA LYS A 206 18.17 -2.46 -11.62
C LYS A 206 19.40 -3.03 -12.33
N ILE A 207 19.28 -3.39 -13.61
CA ILE A 207 20.41 -3.88 -14.42
C ILE A 207 21.52 -2.81 -14.52
N ARG A 208 21.14 -1.54 -14.63
CA ARG A 208 22.09 -0.40 -14.69
C ARG A 208 22.68 -0.02 -13.33
N GLY A 209 22.17 -0.59 -12.23
CA GLY A 209 22.69 -0.38 -10.88
C GLY A 209 22.61 1.09 -10.43
N ARG A 210 23.72 1.64 -9.95
CA ARG A 210 23.79 3.02 -9.40
C ARG A 210 24.41 4.00 -10.40
N THR A 211 23.82 4.14 -11.57
CA THR A 211 24.28 5.03 -12.65
C THR A 211 23.30 6.18 -12.90
N LYS A 212 23.73 7.20 -13.64
CA LYS A 212 22.85 8.29 -14.07
C LYS A 212 21.74 7.83 -15.03
N GLU A 213 22.02 6.80 -15.83
CA GLU A 213 21.00 6.15 -16.65
C GLU A 213 19.95 5.44 -15.78
N ALA A 214 20.37 4.75 -14.71
CA ALA A 214 19.44 4.15 -13.76
C ALA A 214 18.56 5.21 -13.07
N GLU A 215 19.12 6.36 -12.70
CA GLU A 215 18.35 7.48 -12.14
C GLU A 215 17.24 7.95 -13.08
N GLU A 216 17.56 8.10 -14.37
CA GLU A 216 16.58 8.50 -15.39
C GLU A 216 15.52 7.42 -15.63
N LEU A 217 15.92 6.14 -15.66
CA LEU A 217 14.97 5.03 -15.77
C LEU A 217 14.05 4.96 -14.55
N TRP A 218 14.55 5.15 -13.33
CA TRP A 218 13.71 5.19 -12.14
C TRP A 218 12.72 6.36 -12.18
N LYS A 219 13.15 7.55 -12.63
CA LYS A 219 12.24 8.70 -12.84
C LYS A 219 11.14 8.35 -13.85
N GLN A 220 11.48 7.74 -14.98
CA GLN A 220 10.49 7.29 -15.97
C GLN A 220 9.54 6.24 -15.40
N ALA A 221 10.04 5.24 -14.67
CA ALA A 221 9.21 4.23 -14.02
C ALA A 221 8.21 4.87 -13.05
N THR A 222 8.64 5.84 -12.24
CA THR A 222 7.73 6.54 -11.30
C THR A 222 6.62 7.31 -12.02
N GLN A 223 6.90 7.92 -13.18
CA GLN A 223 5.88 8.59 -13.99
C GLN A 223 4.87 7.60 -14.60
N LYS A 224 5.33 6.41 -15.02
CA LYS A 224 4.45 5.37 -15.55
C LYS A 224 3.57 4.76 -14.45
N TYR A 225 4.12 4.51 -13.26
CA TYR A 225 3.31 4.10 -12.09
C TYR A 225 2.30 5.17 -11.70
N GLU A 226 2.70 6.45 -11.68
CA GLU A 226 1.77 7.55 -11.42
C GLU A 226 0.61 7.55 -12.41
N LYS A 227 0.90 7.40 -13.71
CA LYS A 227 -0.13 7.35 -14.74
C LYS A 227 -1.05 6.14 -14.57
N ALA A 228 -0.51 4.96 -14.22
CA ALA A 228 -1.31 3.78 -13.90
C ALA A 228 -2.25 4.06 -12.71
N VAL A 229 -1.74 4.60 -11.60
CA VAL A 229 -2.57 4.94 -10.42
C VAL A 229 -3.63 6.00 -10.73
N GLN A 230 -3.36 6.96 -11.63
CA GLN A 230 -4.36 7.93 -12.08
C GLN A 230 -5.51 7.27 -12.87
N LEU A 231 -5.21 6.23 -13.64
CA LEU A 231 -6.22 5.48 -14.42
C LEU A 231 -7.02 4.53 -13.52
N ASN A 232 -6.37 3.91 -12.54
CA ASN A 232 -7.01 3.06 -11.54
C ASN A 232 -6.44 3.33 -10.15
N TRP A 233 -7.16 4.14 -9.37
CA TRP A 233 -6.72 4.60 -8.06
C TRP A 233 -6.85 3.54 -6.96
N ASN A 234 -7.65 2.49 -7.18
CA ASN A 234 -7.96 1.45 -6.18
C ASN A 234 -7.02 0.23 -6.30
N THR A 235 -5.73 0.45 -6.63
CA THR A 235 -4.77 -0.64 -6.81
C THR A 235 -3.61 -0.55 -5.83
N PRO A 236 -3.68 -1.25 -4.67
CA PRO A 236 -2.63 -1.19 -3.64
C PRO A 236 -1.27 -1.68 -4.16
N GLN A 237 -1.23 -2.66 -5.05
CA GLN A 237 -0.03 -3.21 -5.69
C GLN A 237 0.73 -2.14 -6.50
N ALA A 238 0.01 -1.28 -7.23
CA ALA A 238 0.60 -0.19 -8.00
C ALA A 238 1.18 0.88 -7.10
N LEU A 239 0.46 1.26 -6.03
CA LEU A 239 0.97 2.19 -5.02
C LEU A 239 2.22 1.66 -4.31
N ASN A 240 2.22 0.37 -3.94
CA ASN A 240 3.39 -0.26 -3.34
C ASN A 240 4.60 -0.29 -4.29
N ASN A 241 4.41 -0.67 -5.55
CA ASN A 241 5.51 -0.72 -6.52
C ASN A 241 6.01 0.68 -6.89
N TRP A 242 5.12 1.68 -6.91
CA TRP A 242 5.53 3.08 -7.04
C TRP A 242 6.39 3.52 -5.84
N GLY A 243 5.98 3.17 -4.63
CA GLY A 243 6.77 3.41 -3.41
C GLY A 243 8.16 2.76 -3.47
N LEU A 244 8.25 1.52 -3.96
CA LEU A 244 9.52 0.82 -4.15
C LEU A 244 10.42 1.50 -5.19
N ALA A 245 9.86 1.91 -6.33
CA ALA A 245 10.61 2.65 -7.35
C ALA A 245 11.15 3.99 -6.81
N LEU A 246 10.36 4.70 -6.00
CA LEU A 246 10.80 5.92 -5.31
C LEU A 246 11.89 5.63 -4.27
N GLN A 247 11.80 4.52 -3.53
CA GLN A 247 12.84 4.09 -2.59
C GLN A 247 14.16 3.83 -3.30
N GLU A 248 14.14 3.09 -4.41
CA GLU A 248 15.33 2.82 -5.23
C GLU A 248 15.91 4.12 -5.84
N LEU A 249 15.06 5.00 -6.36
CA LEU A 249 15.46 6.33 -6.83
C LEU A 249 16.14 7.12 -5.70
N SER A 250 15.56 7.12 -4.50
CA SER A 250 16.08 7.85 -3.34
C SER A 250 17.48 7.40 -2.91
N ALA A 251 17.85 6.15 -3.22
CA ALA A 251 19.15 5.57 -2.86
C ALA A 251 20.30 6.05 -3.77
N ILE A 252 19.99 6.62 -4.95
CA ILE A 252 20.98 7.01 -5.96
C ILE A 252 20.97 8.50 -6.31
N VAL A 253 19.92 9.24 -5.94
CA VAL A 253 19.82 10.70 -6.11
C VAL A 253 20.66 11.47 -5.09
N PRO A 254 21.01 12.75 -5.37
CA PRO A 254 21.64 13.62 -4.39
C PRO A 254 20.80 13.81 -3.12
N VAL A 255 21.48 14.03 -1.99
CA VAL A 255 20.85 14.19 -0.65
C VAL A 255 19.75 15.27 -0.63
N ARG A 256 19.90 16.33 -1.43
CA ARG A 256 18.92 17.42 -1.52
C ARG A 256 17.55 16.96 -2.04
N GLU A 257 17.52 15.99 -2.94
CA GLU A 257 16.29 15.45 -3.55
C GLU A 257 15.75 14.25 -2.75
N LYS A 258 16.65 13.50 -2.11
CA LYS A 258 16.34 12.26 -1.37
C LYS A 258 15.16 12.43 -0.40
N GLN A 259 15.18 13.48 0.42
CA GLN A 259 14.16 13.71 1.45
C GLN A 259 12.74 13.83 0.88
N THR A 260 12.55 14.56 -0.21
CA THR A 260 11.23 14.71 -0.86
C THR A 260 10.77 13.40 -1.47
N ILE A 261 11.68 12.66 -2.10
CA ILE A 261 11.38 11.35 -2.72
C ILE A 261 11.00 10.33 -1.66
N VAL A 262 11.73 10.25 -0.54
CA VAL A 262 11.42 9.36 0.60
C VAL A 262 10.05 9.67 1.19
N ARG A 263 9.72 10.95 1.42
CA ARG A 263 8.38 11.34 1.90
C ARG A 263 7.28 10.93 0.93
N THR A 264 7.52 11.05 -0.36
CA THR A 264 6.58 10.59 -1.40
C THR A 264 6.42 9.07 -1.34
N ALA A 265 7.51 8.31 -1.20
CA ALA A 265 7.47 6.85 -1.06
C ALA A 265 6.63 6.43 0.16
N ILE A 266 6.86 7.06 1.32
CA ILE A 266 6.08 6.84 2.55
C ILE A 266 4.59 7.06 2.30
N SER A 267 4.23 8.16 1.63
CA SER A 267 2.83 8.45 1.27
C SER A 267 2.23 7.36 0.39
N LYS A 268 2.97 6.82 -0.60
CA LYS A 268 2.47 5.75 -1.47
C LYS A 268 2.27 4.42 -0.72
N PHE A 269 3.20 4.04 0.15
CA PHE A 269 3.01 2.85 0.98
C PHE A 269 1.84 3.00 1.94
N ARG A 270 1.68 4.17 2.59
CA ARG A 270 0.50 4.45 3.45
C ARG A 270 -0.80 4.37 2.67
N ALA A 271 -0.85 4.93 1.45
CA ALA A 271 -2.03 4.83 0.60
C ALA A 271 -2.35 3.37 0.22
N ALA A 272 -1.33 2.55 -0.08
CA ALA A 272 -1.53 1.12 -0.35
C ALA A 272 -2.13 0.39 0.87
N ILE A 273 -1.65 0.69 2.07
CA ILE A 273 -2.18 0.13 3.33
C ILE A 273 -3.61 0.63 3.60
N GLN A 274 -3.93 1.88 3.26
CA GLN A 274 -5.30 2.40 3.42
C GLN A 274 -6.31 1.68 2.51
N LEU A 275 -5.91 1.31 1.29
CA LEU A 275 -6.76 0.51 0.39
C LEU A 275 -6.87 -0.95 0.85
N GLN A 276 -5.76 -1.55 1.30
CA GLN A 276 -5.71 -2.92 1.79
C GLN A 276 -4.92 -2.97 3.11
N PHE A 277 -5.66 -2.93 4.22
CA PHE A 277 -5.12 -2.76 5.57
C PHE A 277 -4.20 -3.88 6.04
N ASP A 278 -4.28 -5.07 5.43
CA ASP A 278 -3.43 -6.22 5.72
C ASP A 278 -2.39 -6.51 4.62
N PHE A 279 -2.13 -5.53 3.74
CA PHE A 279 -1.12 -5.66 2.70
C PHE A 279 0.30 -5.68 3.29
N HIS A 280 0.71 -6.84 3.79
CA HIS A 280 1.94 -7.03 4.57
C HIS A 280 3.21 -6.57 3.83
N ARG A 281 3.24 -6.64 2.49
CA ARG A 281 4.38 -6.13 1.69
C ARG A 281 4.51 -4.62 1.81
N ALA A 282 3.42 -3.87 1.69
CA ALA A 282 3.43 -2.41 1.87
C ALA A 282 3.75 -2.02 3.31
N ILE A 283 3.21 -2.75 4.29
CA ILE A 283 3.52 -2.57 5.72
C ILE A 283 5.03 -2.78 5.96
N TYR A 284 5.60 -3.87 5.45
CA TYR A 284 7.03 -4.15 5.57
C TYR A 284 7.88 -3.08 4.90
N ASN A 285 7.56 -2.73 3.64
CA ASN A 285 8.31 -1.75 2.87
C ASN A 285 8.30 -0.38 3.55
N LEU A 286 7.15 0.06 4.08
CA LEU A 286 7.07 1.29 4.88
C LEU A 286 7.97 1.22 6.12
N GLY A 287 7.97 0.10 6.83
CA GLY A 287 8.90 -0.14 7.94
C GLY A 287 10.36 0.02 7.54
N THR A 288 10.77 -0.53 6.39
CA THR A 288 12.15 -0.39 5.89
C THR A 288 12.52 1.04 5.48
N VAL A 289 11.58 1.77 4.88
CA VAL A 289 11.81 3.18 4.49
C VAL A 289 11.92 4.08 5.72
N LEU A 290 11.09 3.85 6.74
CA LEU A 290 11.19 4.57 8.01
C LEU A 290 12.52 4.29 8.72
N TYR A 291 13.02 3.05 8.67
CA TYR A 291 14.36 2.71 9.17
C TYR A 291 15.44 3.50 8.44
N GLY A 292 15.42 3.50 7.10
CA GLY A 292 16.37 4.23 6.28
C GLY A 292 16.33 5.74 6.54
N LEU A 293 15.13 6.30 6.74
CA LEU A 293 14.95 7.70 7.10
C LEU A 293 15.52 8.01 8.50
N ALA A 294 15.38 7.09 9.47
CA ALA A 294 15.99 7.23 10.79
C ALA A 294 17.53 7.29 10.70
N GLU A 295 18.13 6.38 9.93
CA GLU A 295 19.58 6.34 9.68
C GLU A 295 20.09 7.64 9.02
N ASP A 296 19.39 8.13 8.00
CA ASP A 296 19.76 9.37 7.31
C ASP A 296 19.66 10.57 8.25
N THR A 297 18.59 10.64 9.05
CA THR A 297 18.36 11.73 10.01
C THR A 297 19.43 11.73 11.10
N LEU A 298 19.81 10.54 11.59
CA LEU A 298 20.88 10.38 12.57
C LEU A 298 22.24 10.84 12.01
N ARG A 299 22.56 10.46 10.77
CA ARG A 299 23.83 10.84 10.10
C ARG A 299 23.95 12.33 9.83
N LEU A 300 22.84 12.99 9.50
CA LEU A 300 22.83 14.43 9.24
C LEU A 300 23.04 15.26 10.52
N GLY A 301 22.87 14.67 11.71
CA GLY A 301 23.24 15.27 13.00
C GLY A 301 22.48 16.54 13.37
N ARG A 302 21.52 16.98 12.55
CA ARG A 302 20.76 18.20 12.74
C ARG A 302 19.28 17.94 12.39
N PRO A 303 18.35 18.08 13.35
CA PRO A 303 16.96 18.25 12.98
C PRO A 303 16.89 19.55 12.16
N VAL A 304 16.48 19.45 10.89
CA VAL A 304 16.39 20.61 9.99
C VAL A 304 15.29 21.55 10.49
N ASN A 305 14.35 21.01 11.29
CA ASN A 305 13.29 21.75 11.95
C ASN A 305 12.97 21.14 13.33
N ALA A 306 12.58 21.96 14.30
CA ALA A 306 12.14 21.50 15.63
C ALA A 306 10.85 20.64 15.60
N LYS A 307 10.20 20.57 14.43
CA LYS A 307 9.00 19.76 14.15
C LYS A 307 9.29 18.40 13.51
N GLU A 308 10.54 18.11 13.14
CA GLU A 308 10.86 16.81 12.52
C GLU A 308 10.89 15.69 13.56
N VAL A 309 10.35 14.53 13.18
CA VAL A 309 10.29 13.32 14.00
C VAL A 309 11.70 12.89 14.39
N SER A 310 11.93 12.64 15.69
CA SER A 310 13.24 12.20 16.16
C SER A 310 13.64 10.85 15.52
N PRO A 311 14.94 10.58 15.32
CA PRO A 311 15.39 9.28 14.82
C PRO A 311 14.87 8.10 15.65
N ASN A 312 14.80 8.24 16.98
CA ASN A 312 14.28 7.21 17.87
C ASN A 312 12.80 6.90 17.62
N GLU A 313 11.99 7.92 17.36
CA GLU A 313 10.58 7.74 17.02
C GLU A 313 10.42 7.08 15.65
N LEU A 314 11.25 7.43 14.67
CA LEU A 314 11.28 6.75 13.36
C LEU A 314 11.69 5.27 13.48
N TYR A 315 12.69 4.94 14.30
CA TYR A 315 13.07 3.56 14.60
C TYR A 315 11.94 2.79 15.30
N SER A 316 11.27 3.43 16.25
CA SER A 316 10.12 2.83 16.94
C SER A 316 8.97 2.55 15.97
N LEU A 317 8.63 3.50 15.10
CA LEU A 317 7.61 3.31 14.05
C LEU A 317 8.01 2.20 13.08
N SER A 318 9.26 2.20 12.61
CA SER A 318 9.81 1.14 11.77
C SER A 318 9.63 -0.24 12.42
N ALA A 319 9.94 -0.36 13.71
CA ALA A 319 9.77 -1.59 14.45
C ALA A 319 8.30 -2.04 14.52
N ILE A 320 7.37 -1.11 14.79
CA ILE A 320 5.92 -1.40 14.81
C ILE A 320 5.46 -1.96 13.45
N TYR A 321 5.88 -1.34 12.34
CA TYR A 321 5.56 -1.80 10.99
C TYR A 321 6.13 -3.20 10.70
N ILE A 322 7.41 -3.43 11.00
CA ILE A 322 8.06 -4.73 10.76
C ILE A 322 7.43 -5.83 11.62
N VAL A 323 7.10 -5.53 12.87
CA VAL A 323 6.39 -6.44 13.79
C VAL A 323 5.01 -6.78 13.23
N ALA A 324 4.28 -5.79 12.70
CA ALA A 324 2.98 -6.01 12.10
C ALA A 324 3.06 -6.90 10.84
N ALA A 325 4.02 -6.63 9.95
CA ALA A 325 4.27 -7.46 8.78
C ALA A 325 4.62 -8.91 9.17
N HIS A 326 5.48 -9.08 10.19
CA HIS A 326 5.82 -10.41 10.71
C HIS A 326 4.60 -11.10 11.34
N ALA A 327 3.76 -10.40 12.11
CA ALA A 327 2.57 -10.98 12.72
C ALA A 327 1.56 -11.47 11.66
N LEU A 328 1.42 -10.73 10.55
CA LEU A 328 0.56 -11.13 9.42
C LEU A 328 1.13 -12.34 8.65
N LYS A 329 2.46 -12.40 8.48
CA LYS A 329 3.15 -13.47 7.72
C LYS A 329 4.40 -13.98 8.48
N PRO A 330 4.24 -14.80 9.54
CA PRO A 330 5.36 -15.22 10.41
C PRO A 330 6.34 -16.20 9.75
N ASN A 331 5.93 -16.83 8.65
CA ASN A 331 6.74 -17.78 7.90
C ASN A 331 7.73 -17.10 6.93
N TYR A 332 7.59 -15.79 6.72
CA TYR A 332 8.48 -15.04 5.84
C TYR A 332 9.81 -14.80 6.55
N SER A 333 10.86 -15.48 6.09
CA SER A 333 12.21 -15.43 6.67
C SER A 333 12.76 -14.01 6.73
N VAL A 334 12.53 -13.23 5.67
CA VAL A 334 12.93 -11.82 5.59
C VAL A 334 12.32 -10.98 6.72
N TYR A 335 11.04 -11.21 7.06
CA TYR A 335 10.38 -10.47 8.13
C TYR A 335 10.91 -10.89 9.49
N ARG A 336 11.20 -12.18 9.69
CA ARG A 336 11.83 -12.68 10.91
C ARG A 336 13.22 -12.09 11.11
N SER A 337 14.04 -12.02 10.06
CA SER A 337 15.37 -11.41 10.11
C SER A 337 15.30 -9.92 10.42
N ALA A 338 14.40 -9.18 9.75
CA ALA A 338 14.19 -7.75 10.01
C ALA A 338 13.70 -7.51 11.44
N LEU A 339 12.79 -8.36 11.94
CA LEU A 339 12.32 -8.30 13.32
C LEU A 339 13.48 -8.42 14.32
N GLY A 340 14.42 -9.34 14.09
CA GLY A 340 15.61 -9.49 14.94
C GLY A 340 16.45 -8.22 15.05
N LEU A 341 16.47 -7.38 14.01
CA LEU A 341 17.19 -6.10 14.01
C LEU A 341 16.45 -5.01 14.79
N VAL A 342 15.14 -4.89 14.58
CA VAL A 342 14.36 -3.74 15.08
C VAL A 342 13.64 -4.00 16.39
N ARG A 343 13.61 -5.24 16.87
CA ARG A 343 12.86 -5.61 18.08
C ARG A 343 13.29 -4.81 19.31
N SER A 344 14.58 -4.54 19.47
CA SER A 344 15.11 -3.72 20.58
C SER A 344 14.72 -2.25 20.50
N MET A 345 14.15 -1.80 19.38
CA MET A 345 13.66 -0.43 19.15
C MET A 345 12.20 -0.26 19.60
N LEU A 346 11.52 -1.34 19.98
CA LEU A 346 10.21 -1.27 20.63
C LEU A 346 10.36 -0.91 22.11
N PRO A 347 9.41 -0.14 22.68
CA PRO A 347 9.35 0.12 24.11
C PRO A 347 8.79 -1.10 24.86
N LEU A 348 9.47 -2.25 24.79
CA LEU A 348 9.01 -3.50 25.39
C LEU A 348 8.72 -3.33 26.89
N PRO A 349 7.62 -3.91 27.41
CA PRO A 349 6.72 -4.85 26.73
C PRO A 349 5.60 -4.17 25.92
N TYR A 350 5.64 -2.86 25.68
CA TYR A 350 4.63 -2.16 24.89
C TYR A 350 5.02 -2.08 23.41
N LEU A 351 4.02 -1.91 22.54
CA LEU A 351 4.25 -1.64 21.12
C LEU A 351 4.59 -0.17 20.87
N LYS A 352 3.89 0.72 21.59
CA LYS A 352 4.13 2.16 21.53
C LYS A 352 3.89 2.76 22.91
N VAL A 353 4.74 3.71 23.27
CA VAL A 353 4.56 4.56 24.45
C VAL A 353 4.75 5.99 24.01
N GLY A 354 3.85 6.88 24.43
CA GLY A 354 3.93 8.29 24.09
C GLY A 354 3.00 9.11 24.98
N TYR A 355 3.00 10.41 24.77
CA TYR A 355 2.12 11.31 25.50
C TYR A 355 1.03 11.83 24.58
N LEU A 356 -0.19 11.90 25.10
CA LEU A 356 -1.33 12.52 24.46
C LEU A 356 -2.04 13.38 25.50
N THR A 357 -2.62 14.48 25.07
CA THR A 357 -3.48 15.32 25.89
C THR A 357 -4.90 14.76 25.81
N ALA A 358 -5.50 14.49 26.96
CA ALA A 358 -6.79 13.81 27.06
C ALA A 358 -7.68 14.46 28.12
N PRO A 359 -9.01 14.37 27.98
CA PRO A 359 -9.92 14.87 29.00
C PRO A 359 -9.87 14.01 30.28
N PRO A 360 -10.44 14.47 31.39
CA PRO A 360 -10.67 13.61 32.56
C PRO A 360 -11.51 12.38 32.17
N ALA A 361 -11.12 11.18 32.62
CA ALA A 361 -11.70 9.92 32.17
C ALA A 361 -13.23 9.80 32.34
N LYS A 362 -13.82 10.52 33.30
CA LYS A 362 -15.26 10.53 33.58
C LYS A 362 -15.99 11.73 32.94
N ASN A 363 -15.28 12.63 32.26
CA ASN A 363 -15.83 13.84 31.66
C ASN A 363 -15.16 14.14 30.30
N PRO A 364 -15.59 13.48 29.21
CA PRO A 364 -14.98 13.65 27.88
C PRO A 364 -15.19 15.03 27.25
N ILE A 365 -16.13 15.84 27.78
CA ILE A 365 -16.48 17.19 27.29
C ILE A 365 -15.98 18.25 28.30
N ALA A 366 -14.93 17.94 29.06
CA ALA A 366 -14.37 18.88 30.02
C ALA A 366 -13.78 20.13 29.31
N PRO A 367 -13.81 21.31 29.97
CA PRO A 367 -13.11 22.49 29.50
C PRO A 367 -11.63 22.20 29.23
N HIS A 368 -11.02 22.90 28.27
CA HIS A 368 -9.62 22.68 27.88
C HIS A 368 -8.61 22.78 29.04
N THR A 369 -8.93 23.54 30.09
CA THR A 369 -8.12 23.68 31.30
C THR A 369 -7.96 22.38 32.09
N ASP A 370 -8.89 21.46 31.90
CA ASP A 370 -8.96 20.19 32.65
C ASP A 370 -8.37 19.03 31.84
N TRP A 371 -7.96 19.29 30.59
CA TRP A 371 -7.27 18.30 29.77
C TRP A 371 -5.82 18.19 30.21
N GLU A 372 -5.39 16.96 30.48
CA GLU A 372 -4.06 16.70 31.00
C GLU A 372 -3.23 15.91 29.99
N ARG A 373 -1.98 16.32 29.85
CA ARG A 373 -0.99 15.59 29.06
C ARG A 373 -0.56 14.35 29.83
N SER A 374 -1.09 13.20 29.41
CA SER A 374 -0.90 11.91 30.07
C SER A 374 -0.11 10.95 29.20
N GLN A 375 0.54 9.97 29.82
CA GLN A 375 1.22 8.89 29.11
C GLN A 375 0.21 7.84 28.65
N PHE A 376 0.23 7.51 27.36
CA PHE A 376 -0.54 6.44 26.74
C PHE A 376 0.39 5.32 26.31
N VAL A 377 -0.11 4.09 26.41
CA VAL A 377 0.59 2.88 25.98
C VAL A 377 -0.30 2.08 25.05
N LEU A 378 0.25 1.64 23.93
CA LEU A 378 -0.36 0.64 23.07
C LEU A 378 0.16 -0.73 23.50
N ASN A 379 -0.72 -1.52 24.08
CA ASN A 379 -0.38 -2.78 24.70
C ASN A 379 -1.21 -3.94 24.14
N HIS A 380 -0.72 -5.18 24.31
CA HIS A 380 -1.48 -6.39 24.07
C HIS A 380 -2.13 -6.89 25.39
N GLU A 381 -3.33 -7.49 25.29
CA GLU A 381 -4.11 -7.97 26.44
C GLU A 381 -3.32 -8.90 27.38
N GLY A 382 -2.44 -9.75 26.83
CA GLY A 382 -1.58 -10.66 27.61
C GLY A 382 -0.65 -9.97 28.61
N LEU A 383 -0.36 -8.67 28.45
CA LEU A 383 0.48 -7.90 29.36
C LEU A 383 -0.29 -7.24 30.51
N GLN A 384 -1.62 -7.23 30.47
CA GLN A 384 -2.44 -6.81 31.61
C GLN A 384 -2.19 -7.68 32.86
N GLN A 385 -1.74 -8.93 32.67
CA GLN A 385 -1.39 -9.83 33.77
C GLN A 385 -0.07 -9.42 34.45
N VAL A 386 0.92 -8.95 33.68
CA VAL A 386 2.20 -8.44 34.22
C VAL A 386 1.99 -7.15 35.01
N THR A 387 1.10 -6.27 34.54
CA THR A 387 0.75 -5.04 35.28
C THR A 387 -0.02 -5.30 36.57
N LYS A 388 -0.78 -6.41 36.66
CA LYS A 388 -1.39 -6.84 37.93
C LYS A 388 -0.33 -7.33 38.93
N ALA A 389 0.70 -8.03 38.47
CA ALA A 389 1.80 -8.50 39.32
C ALA A 389 2.69 -7.34 39.83
N ASP A 390 3.00 -6.35 38.99
CA ASP A 390 3.76 -5.16 39.42
C ASP A 390 2.95 -4.28 40.38
N LYS A 391 1.64 -4.12 40.15
CA LYS A 391 0.74 -3.47 41.12
C LYS A 391 0.65 -4.23 42.45
N LEU A 392 0.78 -5.55 42.44
CA LEU A 392 0.84 -6.37 43.67
C LEU A 392 2.19 -6.22 44.38
N LEU A 393 3.31 -6.22 43.65
CA LEU A 393 4.65 -6.02 44.21
C LEU A 393 4.81 -4.66 44.90
N VAL A 394 4.33 -3.57 44.28
CA VAL A 394 4.32 -2.22 44.89
C VAL A 394 3.46 -2.17 46.17
N ARG A 395 2.39 -2.98 46.22
CA ARG A 395 1.49 -3.09 47.38
C ARG A 395 2.06 -3.93 48.52
N HIS A 396 3.06 -4.77 48.24
CA HIS A 396 3.78 -5.56 49.26
C HIS A 396 5.01 -4.83 49.85
N SER A 397 5.52 -3.78 49.18
CA SER A 397 6.63 -2.96 49.68
C SER A 397 6.20 -1.80 50.58
N SER A 398 4.89 -1.50 50.65
CA SER A 398 4.31 -0.45 51.49
C SER A 398 3.60 -1.08 52.70
N GLY A 399 4.32 -1.13 53.82
CA GLY A 399 3.82 -1.65 55.09
C GLY A 399 2.56 -0.91 55.57
N ARG A 400 1.65 -1.68 56.17
CA ARG A 400 0.42 -1.29 56.87
C ARG A 400 0.40 0.17 57.37
N LEU A 401 -0.53 0.95 56.84
CA LEU A 401 -1.39 1.82 57.65
C LEU A 401 -2.80 1.83 57.02
N GLN A 402 -3.77 1.76 57.91
CA GLN A 402 -5.18 1.52 57.68
C GLN A 402 -5.85 2.82 57.23
N GLY A 403 -6.50 2.77 56.08
CA GLY A 403 -7.24 3.88 55.48
C GLY A 403 -7.45 3.51 54.03
N SER A 404 -8.66 3.09 53.68
CA SER A 404 -9.02 2.78 52.30
C SER A 404 -8.86 4.02 51.43
N PRO A 405 -7.96 4.04 50.42
CA PRO A 405 -8.24 4.82 49.24
C PRO A 405 -9.06 3.90 48.33
N GLN A 406 -10.32 4.24 48.11
CA GLN A 406 -10.92 3.91 46.82
C GLN A 406 -9.98 4.50 45.77
N VAL A 407 -9.18 3.65 45.13
CA VAL A 407 -8.45 4.02 43.92
C VAL A 407 -9.52 4.17 42.86
N ASP A 408 -10.03 5.39 42.75
CA ASP A 408 -11.09 5.77 41.83
C ASP A 408 -10.60 5.49 40.40
N SER A 409 -11.40 4.78 39.61
CA SER A 409 -11.02 4.24 38.29
C SER A 409 -10.89 5.35 37.24
N SER A 410 -9.75 6.02 37.20
CA SER A 410 -9.46 7.24 36.42
C SER A 410 -8.59 7.01 35.17
N VAL A 411 -8.77 5.89 34.46
CA VAL A 411 -7.93 5.56 33.29
C VAL A 411 -8.80 5.53 32.03
N ILE A 412 -8.44 6.33 31.03
CA ILE A 412 -9.00 6.18 29.68
C ILE A 412 -8.45 4.88 29.09
N LYS A 413 -9.35 3.96 28.77
CA LYS A 413 -9.04 2.67 28.18
C LYS A 413 -9.93 2.48 26.96
N VAL A 414 -9.32 2.11 25.84
CA VAL A 414 -10.01 1.69 24.63
C VAL A 414 -9.56 0.28 24.32
N ASP A 415 -10.50 -0.65 24.32
CA ASP A 415 -10.24 -2.04 23.94
C ASP A 415 -10.25 -2.15 22.41
N VAL A 416 -9.26 -2.84 21.84
CA VAL A 416 -9.12 -2.99 20.38
C VAL A 416 -10.39 -3.56 19.71
N PRO A 417 -11.09 -4.56 20.30
CA PRO A 417 -12.37 -5.05 19.78
C PRO A 417 -13.47 -4.00 19.69
N ASP A 418 -13.41 -2.94 20.51
CA ASP A 418 -14.46 -1.92 20.59
C ASP A 418 -14.26 -0.81 19.55
N ILE A 419 -13.10 -0.75 18.89
CA ILE A 419 -12.75 0.27 17.89
C ILE A 419 -13.57 0.05 16.61
N VAL A 420 -14.31 1.08 16.22
CA VAL A 420 -15.07 1.15 14.96
C VAL A 420 -14.26 1.89 13.91
N SER A 421 -13.63 2.99 14.29
CA SER A 421 -12.92 3.89 13.37
C SER A 421 -11.83 4.67 14.10
N VAL A 422 -10.76 5.03 13.39
CA VAL A 422 -9.68 5.87 13.92
C VAL A 422 -9.26 6.88 12.85
N ALA A 423 -9.36 8.17 13.18
CA ALA A 423 -9.08 9.25 12.25
C ALA A 423 -8.43 10.46 12.94
N ALA A 424 -7.70 11.23 12.14
CA ALA A 424 -7.34 12.58 12.53
C ALA A 424 -8.60 13.43 12.68
N CYS A 425 -8.64 14.27 13.71
CA CYS A 425 -9.79 15.10 14.05
C CYS A 425 -9.38 16.58 14.02
N ALA A 426 -10.12 17.37 13.24
CA ALA A 426 -9.96 18.82 13.15
C ALA A 426 -11.07 19.58 13.89
N ASP A 427 -11.68 18.94 14.89
CA ASP A 427 -12.74 19.55 15.68
C ASP A 427 -12.20 20.73 16.49
N LEU A 428 -12.81 21.90 16.27
CA LEU A 428 -12.44 23.15 16.91
C LEU A 428 -12.76 23.17 18.41
N THR A 429 -13.53 22.19 18.91
CA THR A 429 -13.76 22.02 20.35
C THR A 429 -12.61 21.30 21.06
N LEU A 430 -11.61 20.78 20.36
CA LEU A 430 -10.44 20.16 20.97
C LEU A 430 -9.41 21.21 21.41
N PRO A 431 -8.59 20.91 22.43
CA PRO A 431 -7.44 21.75 22.77
C PRO A 431 -6.48 21.91 21.57
N PRO A 432 -5.65 22.96 21.55
CA PRO A 432 -4.66 23.16 20.49
C PRO A 432 -3.73 21.96 20.32
N GLY A 433 -3.62 21.44 19.10
CA GLY A 433 -2.76 20.33 18.74
C GLY A 433 -3.31 19.53 17.57
N ALA A 434 -2.77 18.32 17.36
CA ALA A 434 -3.24 17.42 16.32
C ALA A 434 -4.26 16.44 16.92
N GLY A 435 -5.55 16.64 16.62
CA GLY A 435 -6.64 15.86 17.18
C GLY A 435 -6.69 14.43 16.63
N LEU A 436 -7.05 13.49 17.49
CA LEU A 436 -7.27 12.07 17.24
C LEU A 436 -8.68 11.72 17.72
N CYS A 437 -9.50 11.14 16.85
CA CYS A 437 -10.77 10.54 17.21
C CYS A 437 -10.67 9.02 17.08
N ILE A 438 -10.99 8.31 18.15
CA ILE A 438 -11.18 6.86 18.14
C ILE A 438 -12.66 6.62 18.39
N ASP A 439 -13.39 6.28 17.33
CA ASP A 439 -14.80 5.89 17.45
C ASP A 439 -14.86 4.48 18.00
N THR A 440 -15.64 4.30 19.07
CA THR A 440 -15.90 2.98 19.66
C THR A 440 -17.40 2.68 19.66
N ILE A 441 -17.76 1.42 19.91
CA ILE A 441 -19.16 1.02 20.15
C ILE A 441 -19.77 1.71 21.38
N HIS A 442 -18.95 2.30 22.25
CA HIS A 442 -19.36 3.03 23.46
C HIS A 442 -19.36 4.56 23.29
N GLY A 443 -19.03 5.04 22.08
CA GLY A 443 -18.90 6.46 21.75
C GLY A 443 -17.47 6.88 21.39
N PRO A 444 -17.29 8.11 20.91
CA PRO A 444 -16.00 8.62 20.48
C PRO A 444 -15.09 8.94 21.67
N VAL A 445 -13.81 8.62 21.52
CA VAL A 445 -12.73 9.03 22.44
C VAL A 445 -11.81 10.00 21.71
N PHE A 446 -11.73 11.23 22.23
CA PHE A 446 -10.90 12.28 21.67
C PHE A 446 -9.59 12.42 22.45
N LEU A 447 -8.49 12.49 21.70
CA LEU A 447 -7.14 12.68 22.21
C LEU A 447 -6.44 13.74 21.35
N VAL A 448 -5.42 14.40 21.88
CA VAL A 448 -4.65 15.42 21.14
C VAL A 448 -3.17 15.09 21.23
N ALA A 449 -2.52 14.93 20.08
CA ALA A 449 -1.07 14.78 19.97
C ALA A 449 -0.38 16.15 19.87
N ASP A 450 0.87 16.21 20.34
CA ASP A 450 1.67 17.45 20.34
C ASP A 450 1.93 17.95 18.91
N THR A 451 2.06 17.05 17.93
CA THR A 451 2.28 17.37 16.51
C THR A 451 1.50 16.45 15.58
N TRP A 452 1.30 16.87 14.33
CA TRP A 452 0.67 16.06 13.27
C TRP A 452 1.48 14.81 12.93
N GLU A 453 2.80 14.90 13.01
CA GLU A 453 3.69 13.77 12.77
C GLU A 453 3.61 12.73 13.91
N SER A 454 3.45 13.19 15.16
CA SER A 454 3.20 12.28 16.30
C SER A 454 1.82 11.62 16.19
N LEU A 455 0.81 12.37 15.74
CA LEU A 455 -0.53 11.84 15.45
C LEU A 455 -0.48 10.73 14.40
N ASP A 456 0.21 10.95 13.29
CA ASP A 456 0.43 9.94 12.24
C ASP A 456 1.00 8.64 12.82
N GLY A 457 1.98 8.75 13.73
CA GLY A 457 2.58 7.59 14.39
C GLY A 457 1.60 6.82 15.29
N TRP A 458 0.66 7.51 15.94
CA TRP A 458 -0.41 6.89 16.72
C TRP A 458 -1.48 6.26 15.82
N LEU A 459 -1.91 6.96 14.76
CA LEU A 459 -2.87 6.43 13.78
C LEU A 459 -2.36 5.14 13.15
N ASP A 460 -1.11 5.15 12.69
CA ASP A 460 -0.44 4.00 12.08
C ASP A 460 -0.39 2.83 13.08
N ALA A 461 0.07 3.06 14.31
CA ALA A 461 0.20 2.02 15.31
C ALA A 461 -1.16 1.40 15.71
N ILE A 462 -2.18 2.21 15.95
CA ILE A 462 -3.52 1.72 16.33
C ILE A 462 -4.13 0.92 15.18
N ARG A 463 -4.05 1.43 13.94
CA ARG A 463 -4.57 0.73 12.75
C ARG A 463 -3.87 -0.61 12.54
N LEU A 464 -2.54 -0.67 12.68
CA LEU A 464 -1.80 -1.92 12.54
C LEU A 464 -2.18 -2.94 13.61
N VAL A 465 -2.35 -2.52 14.87
CA VAL A 465 -2.80 -3.43 15.93
C VAL A 465 -4.22 -3.93 15.67
N TYR A 466 -5.12 -3.04 15.23
CA TYR A 466 -6.47 -3.43 14.84
C TYR A 466 -6.46 -4.41 13.65
N THR A 467 -5.64 -4.17 12.63
CA THR A 467 -5.43 -5.09 11.49
C THR A 467 -5.04 -6.49 11.97
N ILE A 468 -4.06 -6.58 12.88
CA ILE A 468 -3.56 -7.86 13.40
C ILE A 468 -4.67 -8.57 14.19
N TYR A 469 -5.42 -7.82 15.01
CA TYR A 469 -6.58 -8.32 15.73
C TYR A 469 -7.65 -8.86 14.78
N ALA A 470 -8.06 -8.07 13.79
CA ALA A 470 -9.07 -8.43 12.81
C ALA A 470 -8.70 -9.66 11.97
N ARG A 471 -7.38 -9.90 11.76
CA ARG A 471 -6.86 -11.11 11.09
C ARG A 471 -6.61 -12.29 12.02
N GLY A 472 -6.97 -12.20 13.30
CA GLY A 472 -6.80 -13.27 14.28
C GLY A 472 -5.32 -13.60 14.56
N LYS A 473 -4.43 -12.61 14.47
CA LYS A 473 -2.98 -12.75 14.64
C LYS A 473 -2.46 -12.15 15.95
N SER A 474 -3.35 -11.84 16.89
CA SER A 474 -3.02 -11.25 18.19
C SER A 474 -2.01 -12.09 18.98
N ASP A 475 -2.11 -13.42 18.96
CA ASP A 475 -1.19 -14.31 19.67
C ASP A 475 0.24 -14.27 19.10
N VAL A 476 0.36 -14.09 17.78
CA VAL A 476 1.67 -13.96 17.11
C VAL A 476 2.32 -12.65 17.54
N LEU A 477 1.55 -11.56 17.51
CA LEU A 477 2.00 -10.25 18.00
C LEU A 477 2.40 -10.31 19.48
N ALA A 478 1.60 -10.98 20.32
CA ALA A 478 1.92 -11.21 21.71
C ALA A 478 3.27 -11.91 21.87
N GLY A 479 3.47 -13.02 21.16
CA GLY A 479 4.73 -13.78 21.18
C GLY A 479 5.94 -12.94 20.75
N VAL A 480 5.79 -12.02 19.80
CA VAL A 480 6.86 -11.10 19.38
C VAL A 480 7.22 -10.11 20.50
N VAL A 481 6.23 -9.62 21.22
CA VAL A 481 6.42 -8.59 22.25
C VAL A 481 6.89 -9.21 23.56
N THR A 482 6.42 -10.40 23.93
CA THR A 482 6.75 -11.07 25.20
C THR A 482 7.92 -12.06 25.12
N GLY A 483 8.27 -12.52 23.91
CA GLY A 483 9.05 -13.76 23.71
C GLY A 483 10.56 -13.66 23.73
#